data_AF-A0A0F9J0S7-F1
#
_entry.id   AF-A0A0F9J0S7-F1
#
_cell.length_a   1.000
_cell.length_b   1.000
_cell.length_c   1.000
_cell.angle_alpha   90.00
_cell.angle_beta   90.00
_cell.angle_gamma   90.00
#
_symmetry.space_group_name_H-M   'P 1'
#
loop_
_entity.id
_entity.type
_entity.pdbx_description
1 polymer ?
#
loop_
_entity_poly.entity_id
_entity_poly.type
_entity_poly.pdbx_seq_one_letter_code
_entity_poly.pdbx_strand_id
1 'polypeptide(L)'
;MGRMYSVQFSEVSVSAQQDLFQIEALVVPAIIHAIYVSQSSDVGDASAAMVSLRINRVTDAVTDDLAVVQLDKGDATQNADVAINETVELVTGIEVIHSEVWNIALPFIWLPTPEMRIVVEVGNVVVVNMNTTDALTMSGTLYFEEVGG
;
A
#
# COMPACT_ATOMS: atom_id res chain seq x y z
N MET A 1 20.47 -3.06 -11.76
CA MET A 1 20.45 -2.23 -10.54
C MET A 1 18.99 -2.01 -10.25
N GLY A 2 18.54 -2.19 -9.00
CA GLY A 2 17.11 -2.08 -8.70
C GLY A 2 16.56 -0.70 -9.07
N ARG A 3 15.30 -0.66 -9.52
CA ARG A 3 14.61 0.57 -9.88
C ARG A 3 13.57 0.90 -8.84
N MET A 4 13.56 2.14 -8.37
CA MET A 4 12.60 2.63 -7.40
C MET A 4 11.36 3.19 -8.11
N TYR A 5 10.20 2.83 -7.57
CA TYR A 5 8.88 3.24 -8.03
C TYR A 5 8.04 3.78 -6.87
N SER A 6 7.05 4.58 -7.21
CA SER A 6 6.02 5.03 -6.27
C SER A 6 4.64 4.91 -6.89
N VAL A 7 3.66 4.54 -6.06
CA VAL A 7 2.24 4.54 -6.40
C VAL A 7 1.51 5.39 -5.36
N GLN A 8 0.50 6.14 -5.81
CA GLN A 8 -0.19 7.11 -4.95
C GLN A 8 -1.68 7.23 -5.29
N PHE A 9 -2.47 7.59 -4.28
CA PHE A 9 -3.84 8.08 -4.46
C PHE A 9 -4.02 9.37 -3.65
N SER A 10 -4.90 10.25 -4.11
CA SER A 10 -5.14 11.56 -3.51
C SER A 10 -6.62 11.82 -3.33
N GLU A 11 -6.99 12.33 -2.16
CA GLU A 11 -8.34 12.80 -1.83
C GLU A 11 -9.45 11.78 -2.17
N VAL A 12 -9.20 10.51 -1.89
CA VAL A 12 -10.16 9.42 -2.12
C VAL A 12 -11.07 9.28 -0.91
N SER A 13 -12.39 9.25 -1.15
CA SER A 13 -13.37 8.96 -0.11
C SER A 13 -13.39 7.46 0.18
N VAL A 14 -13.00 7.10 1.39
CA VAL A 14 -12.97 5.73 1.88
C VAL A 14 -14.04 5.59 2.96
N SER A 15 -15.03 4.72 2.75
CA SER A 15 -16.20 4.58 3.64
C SER A 15 -16.40 3.18 4.22
N ALA A 16 -15.54 2.22 3.85
CA ALA A 16 -15.64 0.81 4.22
C ALA A 16 -14.24 0.19 4.25
N GLN A 17 -14.14 -1.00 4.84
CA GLN A 17 -12.94 -1.82 4.73
C GLN A 17 -12.61 -2.06 3.25
N GLN A 18 -11.36 -1.77 2.87
CA GLN A 18 -10.89 -1.86 1.50
C GLN A 18 -9.36 -1.94 1.46
N ASP A 19 -8.80 -2.37 0.32
CA ASP A 19 -7.36 -2.34 0.11
C ASP A 19 -6.94 -0.97 -0.42
N LEU A 20 -6.10 -0.27 0.33
CA LEU A 20 -5.57 1.03 -0.07
C LEU A 20 -4.51 0.87 -1.16
N PHE A 21 -3.69 -0.17 -1.04
CA PHE A 21 -2.67 -0.55 -2.01
C PHE A 21 -2.64 -2.06 -2.17
N GLN A 22 -2.41 -2.52 -3.39
CA GLN A 22 -1.99 -3.86 -3.73
C GLN A 22 -0.69 -3.78 -4.52
N ILE A 23 0.21 -4.73 -4.28
CA ILE A 23 1.37 -4.97 -5.14
C ILE A 23 1.52 -6.47 -5.38
N GLU A 24 1.51 -6.85 -6.66
CA GLU A 24 1.82 -8.19 -7.13
C GLU A 24 3.13 -8.16 -7.93
N ALA A 25 4.07 -9.03 -7.59
CA ALA A 25 5.32 -9.14 -8.33
C ALA A 25 5.16 -10.13 -9.50
N LEU A 26 5.14 -9.66 -10.77
CA LEU A 26 4.93 -10.53 -11.93
C LEU A 26 6.21 -11.09 -12.57
N VAL A 27 7.21 -10.22 -12.84
CA VAL A 27 8.42 -10.63 -13.60
C VAL A 27 9.66 -10.69 -12.70
N VAL A 28 9.78 -9.75 -11.78
CA VAL A 28 10.92 -9.62 -10.86
C VAL A 28 10.41 -9.37 -9.44
N PRO A 29 11.13 -9.81 -8.39
CA PRO A 29 10.74 -9.51 -7.02
C PRO A 29 10.66 -8.01 -6.75
N ALA A 30 9.69 -7.61 -5.94
CA ALA A 30 9.53 -6.24 -5.47
C ALA A 30 9.84 -6.14 -3.97
N ILE A 31 10.40 -5.02 -3.53
CA ILE A 31 10.68 -4.74 -2.12
C ILE A 31 9.91 -3.48 -1.73
N ILE A 32 9.06 -3.55 -0.72
CA ILE A 32 8.34 -2.38 -0.21
C ILE A 32 9.26 -1.64 0.77
N HIS A 33 9.51 -0.36 0.48
CA HIS A 33 10.41 0.50 1.26
C HIS A 33 9.68 1.37 2.26
N ALA A 34 8.51 1.91 1.90
CA ALA A 34 7.76 2.79 2.78
C ALA A 34 6.30 2.90 2.36
N ILE A 35 5.43 3.15 3.35
CA ILE A 35 4.01 3.44 3.17
C ILE A 35 3.67 4.69 3.98
N TYR A 36 3.00 5.63 3.33
CA TYR A 36 2.48 6.85 3.93
C TYR A 36 0.98 6.90 3.72
N VAL A 37 0.21 7.14 4.78
CA VAL A 37 -1.24 7.36 4.71
C VAL A 37 -1.61 8.57 5.55
N SER A 38 -2.53 9.39 5.05
CA SER A 38 -3.02 10.58 5.72
C SER A 38 -4.49 10.82 5.38
N GLN A 39 -5.16 11.65 6.17
CA GLN A 39 -6.54 12.05 5.92
C GLN A 39 -6.72 13.56 6.04
N SER A 40 -7.77 14.08 5.43
CA SER A 40 -8.07 15.52 5.37
C SER A 40 -9.49 15.91 5.81
N SER A 41 -10.39 14.95 6.04
CA SER A 41 -11.81 15.22 6.34
C SER A 41 -12.11 15.47 7.82
N ASP A 42 -11.40 14.79 8.72
CA ASP A 42 -11.67 14.81 10.17
C ASP A 42 -10.62 15.61 10.95
N VAL A 43 -10.11 16.68 10.33
CA VAL A 43 -9.11 17.55 10.96
C VAL A 43 -9.78 18.38 12.07
N GLY A 44 -9.56 18.00 13.33
CA GLY A 44 -9.96 18.78 14.50
C GLY A 44 -11.09 18.19 15.35
N ASP A 45 -11.46 16.91 15.16
CA ASP A 45 -12.35 16.22 16.10
C ASP A 45 -11.67 16.06 17.48
N ALA A 46 -12.41 16.40 18.55
CA ALA A 46 -11.97 16.29 19.93
C ALA A 46 -11.74 14.82 20.36
N SER A 47 -12.32 13.86 19.63
CA SER A 47 -11.97 12.43 19.71
C SER A 47 -11.43 11.95 18.37
N ALA A 48 -10.11 12.04 18.18
CA ALA A 48 -9.48 11.51 16.97
C ALA A 48 -9.82 10.02 16.77
N ALA A 49 -10.32 9.66 15.60
CA ALA A 49 -10.65 8.29 15.26
C ALA A 49 -9.39 7.40 15.26
N MET A 50 -9.59 6.14 15.63
CA MET A 50 -8.55 5.12 15.64
C MET A 50 -8.85 4.10 14.55
N VAL A 51 -8.05 4.11 13.49
CA VAL A 51 -8.26 3.29 12.29
C VAL A 51 -7.24 2.15 12.27
N SER A 52 -7.69 0.90 12.10
CA SER A 52 -6.76 -0.22 11.96
C SER A 52 -6.23 -0.30 10.53
N LEU A 53 -4.91 -0.24 10.37
CA LEU A 53 -4.21 -0.52 9.13
C LEU A 53 -3.46 -1.84 9.27
N ARG A 54 -3.49 -2.68 8.24
CA ARG A 54 -2.67 -3.89 8.19
C ARG A 54 -1.95 -4.01 6.86
N ILE A 55 -0.84 -4.72 6.91
CA ILE A 55 -0.10 -5.17 5.75
C ILE A 55 -0.19 -6.68 5.74
N ASN A 56 -0.81 -7.23 4.69
CA ASN A 56 -1.07 -8.65 4.59
C ASN A 56 -0.43 -9.22 3.34
N ARG A 57 -0.05 -10.50 3.41
CA ARG A 57 0.17 -11.32 2.23
C ARG A 57 -1.15 -11.99 1.87
N VAL A 58 -1.45 -12.07 0.59
CA VAL A 58 -2.65 -12.72 0.04
C VAL A 58 -2.28 -13.53 -1.19
N THR A 59 -3.22 -14.37 -1.65
CA THR A 59 -3.01 -15.27 -2.81
C THR A 59 -3.89 -14.91 -4.01
N ASP A 60 -4.86 -14.04 -3.81
CA ASP A 60 -5.65 -13.39 -4.85
C ASP A 60 -5.04 -12.03 -5.22
N ALA A 61 -5.31 -11.58 -6.45
CA ALA A 61 -4.85 -10.31 -6.99
C ALA A 61 -5.94 -9.69 -7.86
N VAL A 62 -5.99 -8.36 -7.88
CA VAL A 62 -6.63 -7.58 -8.93
C VAL A 62 -5.57 -7.12 -9.92
N THR A 63 -5.83 -7.26 -11.21
CA THR A 63 -4.93 -6.71 -12.23
C THR A 63 -5.33 -5.29 -12.57
N ASP A 64 -4.46 -4.34 -12.21
CA ASP A 64 -4.63 -2.93 -12.52
C ASP A 64 -3.24 -2.28 -12.63
N ASP A 65 -2.89 -1.77 -13.81
CA ASP A 65 -1.61 -1.09 -14.02
C ASP A 65 -1.83 0.42 -13.92
N LEU A 66 -1.94 0.89 -12.67
CA LEU A 66 -2.19 2.29 -12.35
C LEU A 66 -0.93 3.15 -12.49
N ALA A 67 -1.09 4.47 -12.34
CA ALA A 67 -0.06 5.47 -12.62
C ALA A 67 1.15 5.41 -11.66
N VAL A 68 2.00 4.40 -11.84
CA VAL A 68 3.29 4.25 -11.17
C VAL A 68 4.27 5.27 -11.69
N VAL A 69 4.96 5.93 -10.76
CA VAL A 69 6.00 6.90 -11.07
C VAL A 69 7.35 6.29 -10.77
N GLN A 70 8.17 6.10 -11.81
CA GLN A 70 9.58 5.75 -11.67
C GLN A 70 10.37 6.93 -11.09
N LEU A 71 11.06 6.71 -9.97
CA LEU A 71 11.88 7.74 -9.31
C LEU A 71 13.20 7.98 -10.04
N ASP A 72 13.87 6.90 -10.45
CA ASP A 72 15.11 6.95 -11.23
C ASP A 72 14.82 6.66 -12.70
N LYS A 73 14.52 7.71 -13.48
CA LYS A 73 14.17 7.57 -14.91
C LYS A 73 15.26 6.86 -15.72
N GLY A 74 14.86 5.89 -16.55
CA GLY A 74 15.76 5.11 -17.40
C GLY A 74 15.02 4.05 -18.24
N ASP A 75 15.74 3.01 -18.66
CA ASP A 75 15.33 2.13 -19.77
C ASP A 75 14.35 1.00 -19.41
N ALA A 76 14.09 0.76 -18.11
CA ALA A 76 13.23 -0.32 -17.65
C ALA A 76 11.86 0.21 -17.22
N THR A 77 10.81 -0.38 -17.81
CA THR A 77 9.41 -0.23 -17.38
C THR A 77 9.17 -1.03 -16.10
N GLN A 78 8.22 -0.59 -15.29
CA GLN A 78 7.65 -1.37 -14.18
C GLN A 78 7.19 -2.75 -14.65
N ASN A 79 7.39 -3.75 -13.80
CA ASN A 79 6.98 -5.13 -14.02
C ASN A 79 5.98 -5.65 -12.98
N ALA A 80 5.92 -5.06 -11.79
CA ALA A 80 4.90 -5.35 -10.79
C ALA A 80 3.52 -4.87 -11.27
N ASP A 81 2.46 -5.47 -10.77
CA ASP A 81 1.07 -5.06 -11.00
C ASP A 81 0.53 -4.42 -9.72
N VAL A 82 -0.11 -3.24 -9.82
CA VAL A 82 -0.42 -2.41 -8.64
C VAL A 82 -1.81 -1.77 -8.71
N ALA A 83 -2.70 -2.24 -7.85
CA ALA A 83 -4.02 -1.65 -7.66
C ALA A 83 -4.04 -0.68 -6.46
N ILE A 84 -4.94 0.31 -6.48
CA ILE A 84 -5.16 1.24 -5.36
C ILE A 84 -6.65 1.42 -5.09
N ASN A 85 -7.02 1.54 -3.82
CA ASN A 85 -8.41 1.75 -3.37
C ASN A 85 -9.40 0.69 -3.90
N GLU A 86 -9.00 -0.57 -3.85
CA GLU A 86 -9.86 -1.69 -4.20
C GLU A 86 -10.94 -1.86 -3.14
N THR A 87 -12.18 -1.50 -3.50
CA THR A 87 -13.35 -1.52 -2.59
C THR A 87 -13.76 -2.92 -2.13
N VAL A 88 -13.20 -3.97 -2.73
CA VAL A 88 -13.37 -5.36 -2.31
C VAL A 88 -12.03 -5.83 -1.77
N GLU A 89 -11.98 -6.07 -0.46
CA GLU A 89 -10.78 -6.54 0.21
C GLU A 89 -10.37 -7.94 -0.30
N LEU A 90 -9.08 -8.09 -0.59
CA LEU A 90 -8.43 -9.36 -0.84
C LEU A 90 -8.22 -10.10 0.47
N VAL A 91 -8.87 -11.26 0.59
CA VAL A 91 -8.92 -12.05 1.84
C VAL A 91 -8.45 -13.48 1.65
N THR A 92 -8.15 -13.91 0.42
CA THR A 92 -7.82 -15.31 0.16
C THR A 92 -6.40 -15.62 0.63
N GLY A 93 -6.30 -16.55 1.58
CA GLY A 93 -5.00 -16.99 2.10
C GLY A 93 -4.29 -15.92 2.94
N ILE A 94 -5.05 -15.03 3.57
CA ILE A 94 -4.52 -13.87 4.30
C ILE A 94 -3.51 -14.26 5.40
N GLU A 95 -2.32 -13.66 5.34
CA GLU A 95 -1.30 -13.73 6.37
C GLU A 95 -0.91 -12.31 6.80
N VAL A 96 -1.21 -11.95 8.05
CA VAL A 96 -0.94 -10.60 8.56
C VAL A 96 0.55 -10.46 8.87
N ILE A 97 1.24 -9.57 8.14
CA ILE A 97 2.67 -9.26 8.32
C ILE A 97 2.83 -8.17 9.38
N HIS A 98 2.00 -7.14 9.32
CA HIS A 98 2.02 -6.01 10.22
C HIS A 98 0.60 -5.51 10.48
N SER A 99 0.31 -5.09 11.71
CA SER A 99 -0.98 -4.53 12.08
C SER A 99 -0.75 -3.42 13.10
N GLU A 100 -1.37 -2.27 12.86
CA GLU A 100 -1.31 -1.13 13.76
C GLU A 100 -2.65 -0.39 13.81
N VAL A 101 -2.88 0.33 14.90
CA VAL A 101 -4.00 1.26 15.04
C VAL A 101 -3.45 2.67 14.84
N TRP A 102 -3.81 3.27 13.73
CA TRP A 102 -3.43 4.61 13.32
C TRP A 102 -4.33 5.67 13.97
N ASN A 103 -3.72 6.65 14.63
CA ASN A 103 -4.38 7.87 15.07
C ASN A 103 -4.42 8.89 13.92
N ILE A 104 -5.62 9.18 13.43
CA ILE A 104 -5.83 10.01 12.23
C ILE A 104 -5.44 11.49 12.39
N ALA A 105 -5.08 11.94 13.60
CA ALA A 105 -4.59 13.29 13.85
C ALA A 105 -3.17 13.54 13.31
N LEU A 106 -2.43 12.48 12.97
CA LEU A 106 -1.09 12.54 12.40
C LEU A 106 -1.03 11.63 11.15
N PRO A 107 -0.08 11.82 10.22
CA PRO A 107 0.11 10.86 9.14
C PRO A 107 0.62 9.52 9.68
N PHE A 108 0.10 8.42 9.13
CA PHE A 108 0.66 7.09 9.30
C PHE A 108 1.93 6.98 8.45
N ILE A 109 3.01 6.51 9.08
CA ILE A 109 4.30 6.31 8.43
C ILE A 109 4.81 4.92 8.81
N TRP A 110 4.80 4.01 7.84
CA TRP A 110 5.49 2.74 7.95
C TRP A 110 6.79 2.81 7.15
N LEU A 111 7.90 2.90 7.86
CA LEU A 111 9.24 2.99 7.30
C LEU A 111 10.15 1.99 8.04
N PRO A 112 10.14 0.71 7.64
CA PRO A 112 10.92 -0.33 8.31
C PRO A 112 12.42 -0.12 8.11
N THR A 113 13.23 -0.72 8.99
CA THR A 113 14.67 -0.88 8.72
C THR A 113 14.87 -1.79 7.50
N PRO A 114 16.02 -1.72 6.81
CA PRO A 114 16.27 -2.52 5.60
C PRO A 114 16.00 -4.02 5.75
N GLU A 115 16.25 -4.59 6.93
CA GLU A 115 16.07 -6.02 7.22
C GLU A 115 14.60 -6.43 7.41
N MET A 116 13.74 -5.46 7.75
CA MET A 116 12.30 -5.68 7.96
C MET A 116 11.46 -5.28 6.75
N ARG A 117 12.09 -4.85 5.66
CA ARG A 117 11.39 -4.55 4.41
C ARG A 117 10.72 -5.81 3.90
N ILE A 118 9.51 -5.62 3.39
CA ILE A 118 8.72 -6.73 2.86
C ILE A 118 9.21 -7.02 1.45
N VAL A 119 9.71 -8.23 1.26
CA VAL A 119 10.03 -8.78 -0.07
C VAL A 119 8.80 -9.50 -0.60
N VAL A 120 8.34 -9.05 -1.76
CA VAL A 120 7.27 -9.63 -2.56
C VAL A 120 7.94 -10.45 -3.65
N GLU A 121 8.01 -11.76 -3.42
CA GLU A 121 8.53 -12.71 -4.40
C GLU A 121 7.59 -12.82 -5.61
N VAL A 122 8.13 -13.22 -6.76
CA VAL A 122 7.35 -13.39 -8.00
C VAL A 122 6.17 -14.34 -7.78
N GLY A 123 4.97 -13.91 -8.19
CA GLY A 123 3.71 -14.62 -8.02
C GLY A 123 3.05 -14.46 -6.65
N ASN A 124 3.60 -13.64 -5.77
CA ASN A 124 2.97 -13.28 -4.50
C ASN A 124 2.41 -11.86 -4.53
N VAL A 125 1.44 -11.64 -3.65
CA VAL A 125 0.71 -10.39 -3.52
C VAL A 125 0.81 -9.88 -2.09
N VAL A 126 1.03 -8.57 -1.94
CA VAL A 126 0.94 -7.88 -0.66
C VAL A 126 -0.07 -6.75 -0.76
N VAL A 127 -0.93 -6.65 0.24
CA VAL A 127 -1.94 -5.60 0.34
C VAL A 127 -1.75 -4.77 1.60
N VAL A 128 -2.10 -3.49 1.50
CA VAL A 128 -2.22 -2.56 2.63
C VAL A 128 -3.70 -2.26 2.78
N ASN A 129 -4.35 -2.79 3.80
CA ASN A 129 -5.79 -2.68 3.97
C ASN A 129 -6.16 -1.76 5.13
N MET A 130 -7.27 -1.05 4.95
CA MET A 130 -7.99 -0.43 6.06
C MET A 130 -8.94 -1.48 6.63
N ASN A 131 -8.64 -1.98 7.83
CA ASN A 131 -9.41 -3.03 8.48
C ASN A 131 -10.50 -2.47 9.41
N THR A 132 -10.73 -1.17 9.43
CA THR A 132 -11.82 -0.53 10.19
C THR A 132 -12.78 0.13 9.22
N THR A 133 -14.08 0.04 9.45
CA THR A 133 -15.06 0.84 8.71
C THR A 133 -15.09 2.25 9.28
N ASP A 134 -14.71 3.23 8.47
CA ASP A 134 -14.80 4.66 8.78
C ASP A 134 -15.01 5.46 7.49
N ALA A 135 -15.44 6.72 7.58
CA ALA A 135 -15.73 7.61 6.46
C ALA A 135 -14.71 8.76 6.38
N LEU A 136 -13.57 8.49 5.75
CA LEU A 136 -12.43 9.39 5.68
C LEU A 136 -12.08 9.77 4.25
N THR A 137 -11.66 11.03 4.03
CA THR A 137 -11.01 11.44 2.79
C THR A 137 -9.50 11.27 2.94
N MET A 138 -8.96 10.25 2.28
CA MET A 138 -7.60 9.74 2.47
C MET A 138 -6.70 10.02 1.28
N SER A 139 -5.41 10.16 1.55
CA SER A 139 -4.34 10.18 0.55
C SER A 139 -3.20 9.29 1.02
N GLY A 140 -2.50 8.65 0.09
CA GLY A 140 -1.39 7.78 0.43
C GLY A 140 -0.34 7.65 -0.65
N THR A 141 0.84 7.20 -0.25
CA THR A 141 1.96 6.90 -1.15
C THR A 141 2.69 5.66 -0.67
N LEU A 142 2.95 4.71 -1.58
CA LEU A 142 3.77 3.53 -1.35
C LEU A 142 5.00 3.60 -2.25
N TYR A 143 6.18 3.36 -1.65
CA TYR A 143 7.45 3.28 -2.34
C TYR A 143 7.93 1.83 -2.41
N PHE A 144 8.31 1.37 -3.58
CA PHE A 144 8.84 0.02 -3.78
C PHE A 144 10.01 -0.01 -4.76
N GLU A 145 10.80 -1.07 -4.70
CA GLU A 145 11.93 -1.34 -5.59
C GLU A 145 11.70 -2.64 -6.33
N GLU A 146 11.99 -2.69 -7.62
CA GLU A 146 12.08 -3.94 -8.36
C GLU A 146 13.54 -4.39 -8.47
N VAL A 147 13.83 -5.63 -8.05
CA VAL A 147 15.19 -6.17 -8.03
C VAL A 147 15.37 -7.16 -9.19
N GLY A 148 16.21 -6.79 -10.16
CA GLY A 148 16.58 -7.68 -11.27
C GLY A 148 16.01 -7.29 -12.65
N GLY A 149 15.38 -6.12 -12.76
CA GLY A 149 15.08 -5.47 -14.04
C GLY A 149 16.29 -4.76 -14.68
#